data_AF-A0A8H6JFS6-F1
#
_entry.id   AF-A0A8H6JFS6-F1
#
_cell.length_a   1.000
_cell.length_b   1.000
_cell.length_c   1.000
_cell.angle_alpha   90.00
_cell.angle_beta   90.00
_cell.angle_gamma   90.00
#
_symmetry.space_group_name_H-M   'P 1'
#
loop_
_entity.id
_entity.type
_entity.pdbx_description
1 polymer ?
#
loop_
_entity_poly.entity_id
_entity_poly.type
_entity_poly.pdbx_seq_one_letter_code
_entity_poly.pdbx_strand_id
1 'polypeptide(L)'
;MEVAIGVIGLSLQLIDSAVKIKGVVGIYRSASTEINRLALKVELIEAVCNTITKSFGPNVSGYQSSELFGTLGVRLLGSIQCTLDELHGIVSRLEKRASKEGVLKTTGVLFLNKRDDISRLSKCLDEDLSHLQLLLTTSLA
;
A
#
# COMPACT_ATOMS: atom_id res chain seq x y z
N MET A 1 -19.49 -14.44 6.92
CA MET A 1 -18.47 -14.24 7.99
C MET A 1 -17.06 -14.50 7.46
N GLU A 2 -16.83 -15.55 6.64
CA GLU A 2 -15.52 -15.81 6.00
C GLU A 2 -14.97 -14.66 5.17
N VAL A 3 -15.82 -13.96 4.41
CA VAL A 3 -15.37 -12.87 3.53
C VAL A 3 -14.85 -11.65 4.32
N ALA A 4 -15.49 -11.31 5.44
CA ALA A 4 -15.03 -10.25 6.33
C ALA A 4 -13.68 -10.61 6.98
N ILE A 5 -13.48 -11.89 7.35
CA ILE A 5 -12.20 -12.39 7.89
C ILE A 5 -11.09 -12.28 6.82
N GLY A 6 -11.38 -12.62 5.57
CA GLY A 6 -10.44 -12.48 4.46
C GLY A 6 -10.02 -11.04 4.19
N VAL A 7 -10.98 -10.11 4.18
CA VAL A 7 -10.73 -8.67 4.00
C VAL A 7 -9.88 -8.10 5.14
N ILE A 8 -10.15 -8.49 6.39
CA ILE A 8 -9.37 -8.04 7.56
C ILE A 8 -7.94 -8.60 7.50
N GLY A 9 -7.78 -9.88 7.19
CA GLY A 9 -6.46 -10.51 7.07
C GLY A 9 -5.58 -9.83 6.02
N LEU A 10 -6.15 -9.53 4.84
CA LEU A 10 -5.45 -8.78 3.79
C LEU A 10 -5.11 -7.35 4.22
N SER A 11 -6.02 -6.68 4.93
CA SER A 11 -5.80 -5.33 5.45
C SER A 11 -4.63 -5.26 6.43
N LEU A 12 -4.48 -6.27 7.30
CA LEU A 12 -3.35 -6.37 8.23
C LEU A 12 -2.02 -6.62 7.49
N GLN A 13 -2.01 -7.50 6.49
CA GLN A 13 -0.82 -7.75 5.66
C GLN A 13 -0.36 -6.51 4.89
N LEU A 14 -1.32 -5.72 4.41
CA LEU A 14 -1.06 -4.45 3.73
C LEU A 14 -0.42 -3.43 4.67
N ILE A 15 -0.87 -3.35 5.93
CA ILE A 15 -0.27 -2.49 6.95
C ILE A 15 1.19 -2.88 7.20
N ASP A 16 1.49 -4.17 7.38
CA ASP A 16 2.87 -4.64 7.57
C ASP A 16 3.76 -4.33 6.37
N SER A 17 3.23 -4.49 5.15
CA SER A 17 3.93 -4.18 3.90
C SER A 17 4.21 -2.68 3.77
N ALA A 18 3.21 -1.86 4.12
CA ALA A 18 3.30 -0.40 4.13
C ALA A 18 4.39 0.11 5.08
N VAL A 19 4.44 -0.40 6.31
CA VAL A 19 5.46 -0.04 7.31
C VAL A 19 6.87 -0.32 6.80
N LYS A 20 7.10 -1.49 6.19
CA LYS A 20 8.40 -1.86 5.60
C LYS A 20 8.81 -0.90 4.49
N ILE A 21 7.90 -0.57 3.58
CA ILE A 21 8.17 0.35 2.48
C ILE A 21 8.50 1.75 3.02
N LYS A 22 7.75 2.26 4.01
CA LYS A 22 8.03 3.56 4.64
C LYS A 22 9.41 3.64 5.26
N GLY A 23 9.86 2.58 5.95
CA GLY A 23 11.18 2.52 6.56
C GLY A 23 12.29 2.77 5.53
N VAL A 24 12.20 2.12 4.37
CA VAL A 24 13.23 2.25 3.33
C VAL A 24 13.06 3.55 2.52
N VAL A 25 11.82 3.94 2.20
CA VAL A 25 11.51 5.22 1.52
C VAL A 25 12.02 6.42 2.33
N GLY A 26 11.99 6.34 3.67
CA GLY A 26 12.55 7.35 4.57
C GLY A 26 14.04 7.67 4.31
N ILE A 27 14.82 6.67 3.87
CA ILE A 27 16.25 6.82 3.56
C ILE A 27 16.46 7.71 2.32
N TYR A 28 15.51 7.70 1.39
CA TYR A 28 15.58 8.45 0.13
C TYR A 28 14.71 9.70 0.15
N ARG A 29 14.07 10.03 1.27
CA ARG A 29 13.06 11.10 1.38
C ARG A 29 13.59 12.48 0.96
N SER A 30 14.89 12.72 1.14
CA SER A 30 15.59 13.94 0.73
C SER A 30 15.91 14.00 -0.77
N ALA A 31 15.74 12.90 -1.51
CA ALA A 31 16.23 12.75 -2.88
C ALA A 31 15.17 12.97 -3.97
N SER A 32 13.87 12.91 -3.67
CA SER A 32 12.81 13.10 -4.69
C SER A 32 11.42 13.36 -4.11
N THR A 33 10.68 14.27 -4.77
CA THR A 33 9.27 14.57 -4.48
C THR A 33 8.37 13.36 -4.72
N GLU A 34 8.68 12.53 -5.71
CA GLU A 34 7.96 11.30 -6.02
C GLU A 34 8.03 10.29 -4.87
N ILE A 35 9.17 10.18 -4.18
CA ILE A 35 9.36 9.33 -2.99
C ILE A 35 8.51 9.82 -1.83
N ASN A 36 8.45 11.13 -1.62
CA ASN A 36 7.57 11.73 -0.62
C ASN A 36 6.09 11.46 -0.92
N ARG A 37 5.68 11.56 -2.19
CA ARG A 37 4.31 11.24 -2.60
C ARG A 37 4.00 9.76 -2.37
N LEU A 38 4.95 8.87 -2.63
CA LEU A 38 4.78 7.44 -2.34
C LEU A 38 4.63 7.19 -0.83
N ALA A 39 5.43 7.84 0.02
CA ALA A 39 5.31 7.72 1.48
C ALA A 39 3.90 8.08 1.98
N LEU A 40 3.36 9.22 1.51
CA LEU A 40 2.01 9.68 1.85
C LEU A 40 0.93 8.71 1.39
N LYS A 41 1.11 8.05 0.23
CA LYS A 41 0.18 7.03 -0.27
C LYS A 41 0.21 5.77 0.59
N VAL A 42 1.39 5.36 1.01
CA VAL A 42 1.56 4.21 1.90
C VAL A 42 0.90 4.48 3.26
N GLU A 43 1.00 5.71 3.77
CA GLU A 43 0.24 6.16 4.96
C GLU A 43 -1.28 6.13 4.74
N LEU A 44 -1.75 6.52 3.56
CA LEU A 44 -3.17 6.44 3.22
C LEU A 44 -3.67 4.98 3.19
N ILE A 45 -2.87 4.05 2.67
CA ILE A 45 -3.20 2.60 2.70
C ILE A 45 -3.34 2.13 4.14
N GLU A 46 -2.41 2.47 5.04
CA GLU A 46 -2.51 2.13 6.46
C GLU A 46 -3.80 2.68 7.08
N ALA A 47 -4.15 3.93 6.81
CA ALA A 47 -5.37 4.56 7.33
C ALA A 47 -6.65 3.88 6.83
N VAL A 48 -6.71 3.54 5.53
CA VAL A 48 -7.87 2.87 4.92
C VAL A 48 -7.99 1.43 5.45
N CYS A 49 -6.90 0.68 5.51
CA CYS A 49 -6.88 -0.69 6.03
C CYS A 49 -7.24 -0.76 7.52
N ASN A 50 -6.81 0.23 8.31
CA ASN A 50 -7.23 0.37 9.70
C ASN A 50 -8.73 0.67 9.83
N THR A 51 -9.27 1.51 8.94
CA THR A 51 -10.70 1.81 8.89
C THR A 51 -11.51 0.56 8.57
N ILE A 52 -11.09 -0.22 7.57
CA ILE A 52 -11.68 -1.53 7.24
C ILE A 52 -11.64 -2.46 8.47
N THR A 53 -10.48 -2.61 9.10
CA THR A 53 -10.34 -3.51 10.26
C THR A 53 -11.25 -3.12 11.41
N LYS A 54 -11.45 -1.82 11.65
CA LYS A 54 -12.37 -1.30 12.67
C LYS A 54 -13.83 -1.50 12.31
N SER A 55 -14.22 -1.23 11.07
CA SER A 55 -15.62 -1.29 10.61
C SER A 55 -16.13 -2.73 10.45
N PHE A 56 -15.26 -3.70 10.20
CA PHE A 56 -15.63 -5.09 9.96
C PHE A 56 -15.16 -6.07 11.06
N GLY A 57 -14.48 -5.57 12.10
CA GLY A 57 -13.87 -6.38 13.14
C GLY A 57 -14.88 -7.15 14.03
N PRO A 58 -14.39 -8.15 14.79
CA PRO A 58 -15.24 -9.08 15.57
C PRO A 58 -16.09 -8.40 16.66
N ASN A 59 -15.77 -7.16 17.02
CA ASN A 59 -16.50 -6.38 18.03
C ASN A 59 -17.64 -5.53 17.44
N VAL A 60 -17.85 -5.55 16.12
CA VAL A 60 -18.92 -4.80 15.46
C VAL A 60 -20.17 -5.67 15.39
N SER A 61 -21.03 -5.55 16.40
CA SER A 61 -22.33 -6.24 16.41
C SER A 61 -23.26 -5.63 15.35
N GLY A 62 -23.56 -6.39 14.30
CA GLY A 62 -24.69 -6.08 13.39
C GLY A 62 -24.32 -5.67 11.96
N TYR A 63 -23.04 -5.57 11.61
CA TYR A 63 -22.66 -5.18 10.25
C TYR A 63 -22.49 -6.40 9.33
N GLN A 64 -23.46 -6.62 8.44
CA GLN A 64 -23.27 -7.53 7.31
C GLN A 64 -22.62 -6.76 6.17
N SER A 65 -21.34 -7.03 5.91
CA SER A 65 -20.67 -6.55 4.69
C SER A 65 -21.50 -6.97 3.47
N SER A 66 -21.84 -6.05 2.57
CA SER A 66 -22.50 -6.43 1.32
C SER A 66 -21.62 -7.46 0.57
N GLU A 67 -22.25 -8.42 -0.09
CA GLU A 67 -21.53 -9.43 -0.91
C GLU A 67 -20.65 -8.77 -1.98
N LEU A 68 -21.08 -7.59 -2.45
CA LEU A 68 -20.37 -6.73 -3.37
C LEU A 68 -19.07 -6.16 -2.76
N PHE A 69 -19.12 -5.69 -1.50
CA PHE A 69 -17.93 -5.28 -0.74
C PHE A 69 -16.97 -6.44 -0.54
N GLY A 70 -17.52 -7.62 -0.22
CA GLY A 70 -16.72 -8.82 -0.03
C GLY A 70 -15.92 -9.22 -1.28
N THR A 71 -16.57 -9.21 -2.44
CA THR A 71 -15.94 -9.63 -3.70
C THR A 71 -15.00 -8.58 -4.29
N LEU A 72 -15.46 -7.32 -4.37
CA LEU A 72 -14.67 -6.23 -4.93
C LEU A 72 -13.58 -5.74 -3.97
N GLY A 73 -13.87 -5.73 -2.67
CA GLY A 73 -12.91 -5.34 -1.63
C GLY A 73 -11.73 -6.31 -1.59
N VAL A 74 -11.97 -7.63 -1.60
CA VAL A 74 -10.88 -8.63 -1.68
C VAL A 74 -10.03 -8.43 -2.94
N ARG A 75 -10.66 -8.19 -4.10
CA ARG A 75 -9.94 -7.98 -5.35
C ARG A 75 -9.07 -6.71 -5.32
N LEU A 76 -9.62 -5.59 -4.84
CA LEU A 76 -8.90 -4.32 -4.73
C LEU A 76 -7.76 -4.42 -3.72
N LEU A 77 -7.98 -5.01 -2.54
CA LEU A 77 -6.92 -5.25 -1.55
C LEU A 77 -5.82 -6.16 -2.10
N GLY A 78 -6.18 -7.19 -2.87
CA GLY A 78 -5.20 -8.04 -3.56
C GLY A 78 -4.37 -7.26 -4.59
N SER A 79 -5.00 -6.37 -5.37
CA SER A 79 -4.30 -5.51 -6.34
C SER A 79 -3.33 -4.54 -5.64
N ILE A 80 -3.76 -3.93 -4.54
CA ILE A 80 -2.92 -3.08 -3.69
C ILE A 80 -1.74 -3.89 -3.15
N GLN A 81 -1.96 -5.13 -2.68
CA GLN A 81 -0.89 -5.98 -2.15
C GLN A 81 0.14 -6.32 -3.24
N CYS A 82 -0.29 -6.73 -4.43
CA CYS A 82 0.60 -6.97 -5.57
C CYS A 82 1.46 -5.73 -5.89
N THR A 83 0.84 -4.55 -5.87
CA THR A 83 1.53 -3.28 -6.13
C THR A 83 2.54 -2.94 -5.03
N LEU A 84 2.20 -3.18 -3.76
CA LEU A 84 3.11 -3.02 -2.63
C LEU A 84 4.27 -4.02 -2.68
N ASP A 85 4.03 -5.27 -3.07
CA ASP A 85 5.07 -6.28 -3.22
C ASP A 85 6.08 -5.89 -4.31
N GLU A 86 5.61 -5.36 -5.45
CA GLU A 86 6.48 -4.85 -6.50
C GLU A 86 7.30 -3.65 -6.03
N LEU A 87 6.66 -2.70 -5.34
CA LEU A 87 7.33 -1.55 -4.73
C LEU A 87 8.38 -1.99 -3.71
N HIS A 88 8.04 -2.89 -2.81
CA HIS A 88 8.98 -3.45 -1.84
C HIS A 88 10.15 -4.13 -2.55
N GLY A 89 9.89 -4.90 -3.61
CA GLY A 89 10.93 -5.51 -4.43
C GLY A 89 11.88 -4.50 -5.08
N ILE A 90 11.36 -3.39 -5.62
CA ILE A 90 12.17 -2.28 -6.16
C ILE A 90 13.02 -1.67 -5.05
N VAL A 91 12.39 -1.33 -3.94
CA VAL A 91 12.98 -0.60 -2.82
C VAL A 91 14.06 -1.43 -2.12
N SER A 92 13.82 -2.72 -1.85
CA SER A 92 14.84 -3.64 -1.30
C SER A 92 16.04 -3.84 -2.25
N ARG A 93 15.83 -3.80 -3.57
CA ARG A 93 16.94 -3.87 -4.54
C ARG A 93 17.77 -2.59 -4.52
N LEU A 94 17.14 -1.43 -4.37
CA LEU A 94 17.84 -0.15 -4.22
C LEU A 94 18.67 -0.14 -2.94
N GLU A 95 18.09 -0.57 -1.81
CA GLU A 95 18.77 -0.69 -0.52
C GLU A 95 19.99 -1.63 -0.59
N LYS A 96 19.82 -2.86 -1.10
CA LYS A 96 20.91 -3.84 -1.25
C LYS A 96 22.07 -3.31 -2.09
N ARG A 97 21.79 -2.52 -3.13
CA ARG A 97 22.82 -1.91 -3.98
C ARG A 97 23.51 -0.76 -3.26
N ALA A 98 22.75 0.10 -2.58
CA ALA A 98 23.29 1.20 -1.78
C ALA A 98 24.24 0.69 -0.67
N SER A 99 23.89 -0.40 0.02
CA SER A 99 24.75 -1.01 1.04
C SER A 99 26.04 -1.64 0.50
N LYS A 100 26.03 -2.12 -0.75
CA LYS A 100 27.21 -2.74 -1.39
C LYS A 100 28.19 -1.73 -1.98
N GLU A 101 27.69 -0.62 -2.50
CA GLU A 101 28.52 0.35 -3.23
C GLU A 101 29.04 1.50 -2.35
N GLY A 102 28.62 1.59 -1.09
CA GLY A 102 29.21 2.49 -0.09
C GLY A 102 29.08 3.99 -0.40
N VAL A 103 28.18 4.42 -1.29
CA VAL A 103 28.24 5.78 -1.84
C VAL A 103 26.85 6.36 -2.15
N LEU A 104 26.53 7.49 -1.49
CA LEU A 104 25.38 8.36 -1.75
C LEU A 104 25.26 8.87 -3.21
N LYS A 105 26.37 8.89 -3.98
CA LYS A 105 26.35 9.29 -5.40
C LYS A 105 25.66 8.27 -6.32
N THR A 106 25.65 6.98 -6.01
CA THR A 106 24.94 5.97 -6.83
C THR A 106 23.47 5.82 -6.44
N THR A 107 23.13 6.13 -5.19
CA THR A 107 21.76 6.08 -4.65
C THR A 107 20.76 6.90 -5.49
N GLY A 108 21.13 8.13 -5.88
CA GLY A 108 20.28 9.00 -6.71
C GLY A 108 20.09 8.48 -8.14
N VAL A 109 21.15 7.96 -8.77
CA VAL A 109 21.09 7.39 -10.14
C VAL A 109 20.28 6.09 -10.16
N LEU A 110 20.48 5.22 -9.16
CA LEU A 110 19.71 3.99 -9.00
C LEU A 110 18.22 4.28 -8.84
N PHE A 111 17.87 5.33 -8.08
CA PHE A 111 16.50 5.78 -7.97
C PHE A 111 15.93 6.31 -9.30
N LEU A 112 16.68 7.16 -10.01
CA LEU A 112 16.23 7.70 -11.30
C LEU A 112 15.88 6.60 -12.31
N ASN A 113 16.67 5.53 -12.34
CA ASN A 113 16.41 4.35 -13.19
C ASN A 113 15.11 3.59 -12.83
N LYS A 114 14.56 3.85 -11.64
CA LYS A 114 13.31 3.26 -11.14
C LYS A 114 12.19 4.26 -10.97
N ARG A 115 12.40 5.53 -11.32
CA ARG A 115 11.41 6.60 -11.18
C ARG A 115 10.14 6.29 -11.96
N ASP A 116 10.26 5.83 -13.19
CA ASP A 116 9.10 5.58 -14.05
C ASP A 116 8.29 4.36 -13.58
N ASP A 117 8.98 3.30 -13.13
CA ASP A 117 8.37 2.13 -12.46
C ASP A 117 7.59 2.57 -11.20
N ILE A 118 8.25 3.37 -10.33
CA ILE A 118 7.64 3.88 -9.09
C ILE A 118 6.45 4.80 -9.38
N SER A 119 6.54 5.63 -10.42
CA SER A 119 5.45 6.51 -10.85
C SER A 119 4.24 5.71 -11.35
N ARG A 120 4.48 4.68 -12.17
CA ARG A 120 3.43 3.76 -12.62
C ARG A 120 2.73 3.09 -11.44
N LEU A 121 3.50 2.46 -10.55
CA LEU A 121 2.95 1.76 -9.37
C LEU A 121 2.19 2.72 -8.45
N SER A 122 2.71 3.94 -8.31
CA SER A 122 2.02 4.99 -7.56
C SER A 122 0.66 5.37 -8.16
N LYS A 123 0.50 5.33 -9.49
CA LYS A 123 -0.80 5.57 -10.15
C LYS A 123 -1.75 4.39 -9.95
N CYS A 124 -1.26 3.15 -10.06
CA CYS A 124 -2.05 1.96 -9.75
C CYS A 124 -2.62 2.01 -8.32
N LEU A 125 -1.79 2.42 -7.35
CA LEU A 125 -2.26 2.64 -5.98
C LEU A 125 -3.33 3.73 -5.88
N ASP A 126 -3.22 4.84 -6.61
CA ASP A 126 -4.23 5.91 -6.58
C ASP A 126 -5.59 5.42 -7.11
N GLU A 127 -5.57 4.67 -8.21
CA GLU A 127 -6.76 4.11 -8.83
C GLU A 127 -7.43 3.10 -7.90
N ASP A 128 -6.66 2.15 -7.35
CA ASP A 128 -7.18 1.13 -6.44
C ASP A 128 -7.70 1.73 -5.13
N LEU A 129 -7.01 2.72 -4.56
CA LEU A 129 -7.46 3.41 -3.34
C LEU A 129 -8.71 4.24 -3.57
N SER A 130 -8.83 4.91 -4.71
CA SER A 130 -10.03 5.67 -5.06
C SER A 130 -11.25 4.75 -5.20
N HIS A 131 -11.07 3.60 -5.85
CA HIS A 131 -12.12 2.58 -5.93
C HIS A 131 -12.47 1.99 -4.56
N LEU A 132 -11.47 1.72 -3.72
CA LEU A 132 -11.70 1.17 -2.39
C LEU A 132 -12.42 2.17 -1.47
N GLN A 133 -12.09 3.46 -1.55
CA GLN A 133 -12.78 4.52 -0.81
C GLN A 133 -14.24 4.69 -1.27
N LEU A 134 -14.49 4.65 -2.58
CA LEU A 134 -15.85 4.68 -3.12
C LEU A 134 -16.65 3.45 -2.64
N LEU A 135 -16.05 2.27 -2.70
CA LEU A 135 -16.67 1.02 -2.25
C LEU A 135 -16.98 1.05 -0.75
N LEU A 136 -16.07 1.58 0.07
CA LEU A 136 -16.29 1.77 1.51
C LEU A 136 -17.44 2.74 1.78
N THR A 137 -17.46 3.89 1.10
CA THR A 137 -18.48 4.92 1.30
C THR A 137 -19.86 4.41 0.89
N THR A 138 -19.95 3.67 -0.21
CA THR A 138 -21.21 3.09 -0.72
C THR A 138 -21.69 1.89 0.09
N SER A 139 -20.78 1.19 0.77
CA SER A 139 -21.15 0.05 1.62
C SER A 139 -21.50 0.49 3.05
N LEU A 140 -20.85 1.53 3.57
CA LEU A 140 -21.05 2.07 4.93
C LEU A 140 -22.18 3.10 5.05
N ALA A 141 -22.76 3.54 3.93
CA ALA A 141 -23.94 4.42 3.88
C ALA A 141 -25.24 3.61 4.03
#